data_AF-A0A2U1K9H9-F1
#
_entry.id   AF-A0A2U1K9H9-F1
#
_cell.length_a   1.000
_cell.length_b   1.000
_cell.length_c   1.000
_cell.angle_alpha   90.00
_cell.angle_beta   90.00
_cell.angle_gamma   90.00
#
_symmetry.space_group_name_H-M   'P 1'
#
loop_
_entity.id
_entity.type
_entity.pdbx_description
1 polymer ?
#
loop_
_entity_poly.entity_id
_entity_poly.type
_entity_poly.pdbx_seq_one_letter_code
_entity_poly.pdbx_strand_id
1 'polypeptide(L)'
;MRSHYNALDFCGHTYKIKDTELLAHDSHGQMNKPWVVIIKDITVMKNGNIMIYVQWFYRPSEIFIGKNMESFDTRELFYSFHKDEVHAETIMHKCIIDFIT
;
A
#
# COMPACT_ATOMS: atom_id res chain seq x y z
N MET A 1 -9.34 10.75 20.47
CA MET A 1 -8.94 11.79 19.52
C MET A 1 -7.74 11.25 18.78
N ARG A 2 -7.86 11.10 17.47
CA ARG A 2 -6.76 10.72 16.58
C ARG A 2 -6.16 12.02 16.05
N SER A 3 -4.84 12.10 16.01
CA SER A 3 -4.15 13.23 15.38
C SER A 3 -3.81 12.81 13.95
N HIS A 4 -4.11 13.67 12.98
CA HIS A 4 -3.87 13.43 11.56
C HIS A 4 -2.62 14.18 11.11
N TYR A 5 -1.85 13.58 10.21
CA TYR A 5 -0.55 14.10 9.77
C TYR A 5 -0.41 14.06 8.25
N ASN A 6 0.16 15.13 7.69
CA ASN A 6 0.54 15.16 6.26
C ASN A 6 1.80 14.34 5.98
N ALA A 7 2.68 14.24 6.98
CA ALA A 7 3.91 13.47 6.96
C ALA A 7 4.30 13.06 8.38
N LEU A 8 4.96 11.91 8.53
CA LEU A 8 5.43 11.40 9.83
C LEU A 8 6.71 10.57 9.66
N ASP A 9 7.69 10.82 10.53
CA ASP A 9 8.89 9.99 10.62
C ASP A 9 8.69 8.88 11.66
N PHE A 10 8.89 7.63 11.26
CA PHE A 10 8.78 6.46 12.14
C PHE A 10 9.71 5.33 11.68
N CYS A 11 10.42 4.71 12.63
CA CYS A 11 11.38 3.63 12.36
C CYS A 11 12.38 3.96 11.23
N GLY A 12 12.87 5.21 11.18
CA GLY A 12 13.83 5.66 10.17
C GLY A 12 13.24 5.92 8.77
N HIS A 13 11.92 5.83 8.61
CA HIS A 13 11.22 6.09 7.35
C HIS A 13 10.28 7.29 7.49
N THR A 14 10.19 8.12 6.45
CA THR A 14 9.23 9.23 6.37
C THR A 14 8.04 8.80 5.51
N TYR A 15 6.86 8.72 6.12
CA TYR A 15 5.59 8.47 5.43
C TYR A 15 4.92 9.79 5.08
N LYS A 16 4.43 9.95 3.84
CA LYS A 16 3.67 11.14 3.43
C LYS A 16 2.39 10.76 2.70
N ILE A 17 1.37 11.61 2.80
CA ILE A 17 0.14 11.44 2.00
C ILE A 17 0.50 11.43 0.51
N LYS A 18 -0.11 10.52 -0.25
CA LYS A 18 0.16 10.19 -1.66
C LYS A 18 1.44 9.40 -1.95
N ASP A 19 2.26 9.09 -0.95
CA ASP A 19 3.33 8.13 -1.15
C ASP A 19 2.76 6.76 -1.53
N THR A 20 3.43 6.07 -2.46
CA THR A 20 3.10 4.71 -2.87
C THR A 20 4.07 3.74 -2.22
N GLU A 21 3.55 2.72 -1.56
CA GLU A 21 4.31 1.86 -0.66
C GLU A 21 4.02 0.39 -0.95
N LEU A 22 5.01 -0.46 -0.67
CA LEU A 22 4.87 -1.91 -0.66
C LEU A 22 4.51 -2.37 0.75
N LEU A 23 3.49 -3.22 0.86
CA LEU A 23 3.00 -3.75 2.12
C LEU A 23 3.21 -5.27 2.19
N ALA A 24 3.76 -5.74 3.30
CA ALA A 24 4.09 -7.15 3.50
C ALA A 24 2.82 -8.01 3.55
N HIS A 25 2.89 -9.23 3.00
CA HIS A 25 1.86 -10.23 3.28
C HIS A 25 1.96 -10.71 4.73
N ASP A 26 0.82 -10.89 5.38
CA ASP A 26 0.71 -11.54 6.69
C ASP A 26 1.39 -12.91 6.60
N SER A 27 2.45 -13.03 7.39
CA SER A 27 3.57 -13.94 7.21
C SER A 27 3.19 -15.43 7.23
N HIS A 28 3.19 -16.08 6.06
CA HIS A 28 3.16 -17.55 5.94
C HIS A 28 4.04 -18.10 4.80
N GLY A 29 5.28 -17.62 4.68
CA GLY A 29 6.36 -18.39 4.03
C GLY A 29 6.26 -18.68 2.52
N GLN A 30 5.24 -18.19 1.82
CA GLN A 30 5.25 -18.12 0.35
C GLN A 30 5.93 -16.82 -0.09
N MET A 31 6.76 -16.89 -1.14
CA MET A 31 7.23 -15.70 -1.88
C MET A 31 6.04 -15.03 -2.59
N ASN A 32 5.15 -14.43 -1.81
CA ASN A 32 4.03 -13.67 -2.34
C ASN A 32 4.52 -12.26 -2.66
N LYS A 33 4.13 -11.75 -3.84
CA LYS A 33 4.44 -10.38 -4.22
C LYS A 33 3.82 -9.44 -3.18
N PRO A 34 4.56 -8.42 -2.67
CA PRO A 34 3.98 -7.49 -1.72
C PRO A 34 2.80 -6.75 -2.37
N TRP A 35 1.84 -6.40 -1.51
CA TRP A 35 0.73 -5.55 -1.90
C TRP A 35 1.23 -4.15 -2.23
N VAL A 36 0.50 -3.45 -3.09
CA VAL A 36 0.85 -2.10 -3.50
C VAL A 36 -0.27 -1.16 -3.06
N VAL A 37 0.10 -0.08 -2.38
CA VAL A 37 -0.87 0.87 -1.81
C VAL A 37 -0.42 2.31 -2.02
N ILE A 38 -1.38 3.24 -1.94
CA ILE A 38 -1.11 4.68 -1.80
C ILE A 38 -1.65 5.19 -0.47
N ILE A 39 -0.85 5.97 0.25
CA ILE A 39 -1.22 6.57 1.52
C ILE A 39 -2.27 7.66 1.31
N LYS A 40 -3.37 7.57 2.04
CA LYS A 40 -4.48 8.55 2.02
C LYS A 40 -4.57 9.36 3.31
N ASP A 41 -4.18 8.79 4.45
CA ASP A 41 -4.15 9.48 5.74
C ASP A 41 -3.14 8.79 6.68
N ILE A 42 -2.63 9.54 7.65
CA ILE A 42 -1.69 9.06 8.67
C ILE A 42 -2.22 9.50 10.02
N THR A 43 -2.48 8.54 10.90
CA THR A 43 -3.02 8.83 12.23
C THR A 43 -2.18 8.23 13.35
N VAL A 44 -2.04 8.99 14.44
CA VAL A 44 -1.41 8.50 15.69
C VAL A 44 -2.50 8.23 16.71
N MET A 45 -2.52 6.99 17.21
CA MET A 45 -3.44 6.52 18.25
C MET A 45 -2.94 6.91 19.64
N LYS A 46 -3.84 6.90 20.64
CA LYS A 46 -3.51 7.28 22.02
C LYS A 46 -2.40 6.42 22.65
N ASN A 47 -2.27 5.17 22.22
CA ASN A 47 -1.23 4.25 22.68
C ASN A 47 0.10 4.42 21.95
N GLY A 48 0.24 5.42 21.08
CA GLY A 48 1.42 5.68 20.27
C GLY A 48 1.47 4.90 18.96
N ASN A 49 0.54 3.97 18.72
CA ASN A 49 0.50 3.22 17.45
C ASN A 49 0.20 4.16 16.29
N ILE A 50 0.91 3.97 15.18
CA ILE A 50 0.69 4.71 13.95
C ILE A 50 -0.13 3.83 13.01
N MET A 51 -1.29 4.35 12.62
CA MET A 51 -2.16 3.73 11.64
C MET A 51 -2.11 4.53 10.34
N ILE A 52 -1.97 3.83 9.23
CA ILE A 52 -1.94 4.41 7.89
C ILE A 52 -3.23 4.01 7.18
N TYR A 53 -3.98 5.00 6.72
CA TYR A 53 -5.13 4.75 5.86
C TYR A 53 -4.64 4.67 4.42
N VAL A 54 -4.88 3.54 3.78
CA VAL A 54 -4.32 3.20 2.47
C VAL A 54 -5.42 2.92 1.46
N GLN A 55 -5.08 3.06 0.19
CA GLN A 55 -5.92 2.62 -0.93
C GLN A 55 -5.14 1.65 -1.80
N TRP A 56 -5.77 0.53 -2.15
CA TRP A 56 -5.10 -0.61 -2.78
C TRP A 56 -4.97 -0.45 -4.30
N PHE A 57 -3.84 -0.93 -4.81
CA PHE A 57 -3.69 -1.28 -6.22
C PHE A 57 -3.67 -2.80 -6.37
N TYR A 58 -4.23 -3.28 -7.48
CA TYR A 58 -4.26 -4.69 -7.80
C TYR A 58 -3.50 -5.01 -9.07
N ARG A 59 -2.75 -6.11 -9.05
CA ARG A 59 -2.13 -6.67 -10.25
C ARG A 59 -3.20 -7.35 -11.10
N PRO A 60 -3.01 -7.42 -12.43
CA PRO A 60 -3.91 -8.18 -13.30
C PRO A 60 -4.17 -9.61 -12.80
N SER A 61 -3.13 -10.29 -12.29
CA SER A 61 -3.22 -11.66 -11.75
C SER A 61 -4.13 -11.80 -10.53
N GLU A 62 -4.37 -10.72 -9.78
CA GLU A 62 -5.17 -10.72 -8.56
C GLU A 62 -6.67 -10.54 -8.86
N ILE A 63 -7.00 -10.08 -10.08
CA ILE A 63 -8.37 -9.73 -10.47
C ILE A 63 -8.89 -10.68 -11.55
N PHE A 64 -8.06 -10.99 -12.55
CA PHE A 64 -8.46 -11.71 -13.75
C PHE A 64 -8.02 -13.18 -13.69
N ILE A 65 -8.77 -13.98 -12.93
CA ILE A 65 -8.55 -15.43 -12.86
C ILE A 65 -9.02 -16.07 -14.18
N GLY A 66 -8.13 -16.80 -14.85
CA GLY A 66 -8.45 -17.57 -16.06
C GLY A 66 -8.50 -16.78 -17.38
N LYS A 67 -8.10 -15.50 -17.38
CA LYS A 67 -7.87 -14.75 -18.63
C LYS A 67 -6.43 -14.90 -19.10
N ASN A 68 -6.20 -14.74 -20.41
CA ASN A 68 -4.85 -14.73 -20.95
C ASN A 68 -4.09 -13.51 -20.39
N MET A 69 -3.07 -13.78 -19.58
CA MET A 69 -2.26 -12.74 -18.94
C MET A 69 -1.31 -12.02 -19.91
N GLU A 70 -1.08 -12.58 -21.10
CA GLU A 70 -0.18 -12.02 -22.13
C GLU A 70 -0.61 -10.62 -22.61
N SER A 71 -1.84 -10.19 -22.35
CA SER A 71 -2.33 -8.86 -22.73
C SER A 71 -1.95 -7.73 -21.76
N PHE A 72 -1.44 -8.02 -20.56
CA PHE A 72 -1.12 -7.02 -19.54
C PHE A 72 0.40 -6.88 -19.38
N ASP A 73 0.88 -5.64 -19.18
CA ASP A 73 2.30 -5.43 -18.86
C ASP A 73 2.61 -5.99 -17.46
N THR A 74 3.80 -6.57 -17.29
CA THR A 74 4.26 -7.11 -16.00
C THR A 74 4.27 -6.09 -14.84
N ARG A 75 4.30 -4.80 -15.15
CA ARG A 75 4.30 -3.66 -14.20
C ARG A 75 2.93 -2.99 -14.08
N GLU A 76 1.93 -3.48 -14.80
CA GLU A 76 0.59 -2.89 -14.77
C GLU A 76 -0.08 -3.12 -13.41
N LEU A 77 -0.77 -2.07 -12.94
CA LEU A 77 -1.49 -2.04 -11.69
C LEU A 77 -2.82 -1.29 -11.91
N PHE A 78 -3.88 -1.82 -11.33
CA PHE A 78 -5.21 -1.22 -11.34
C PHE A 78 -5.46 -0.48 -10.03
N TYR A 79 -5.72 0.82 -10.12
CA TYR A 79 -6.18 1.60 -8.98
C TYR A 79 -7.60 1.21 -8.60
N SER A 80 -7.83 0.86 -7.34
CA SER A 80 -9.14 0.43 -6.84
C SER A 80 -9.74 1.45 -5.89
N PHE A 81 -11.04 1.35 -5.59
CA PHE A 81 -11.68 2.11 -4.49
C PHE A 81 -11.57 1.42 -3.12
N HIS A 82 -10.90 0.26 -3.05
CA HIS A 82 -10.72 -0.46 -1.81
C HIS A 82 -9.75 0.29 -0.91
N LYS A 83 -10.11 0.50 0.35
CA LYS A 83 -9.32 1.23 1.34
C LYS A 83 -9.38 0.51 2.67
N ASP A 84 -8.26 0.51 3.38
CA ASP A 84 -8.12 -0.07 4.71
C ASP A 84 -7.23 0.77 5.62
N GLU A 85 -7.30 0.50 6.92
CA GLU A 85 -6.39 1.03 7.93
C GLU A 85 -5.40 -0.07 8.34
N VAL A 86 -4.11 0.19 8.15
CA VAL A 86 -3.02 -0.77 8.42
C VAL A 86 -2.02 -0.19 9.42
N HIS A 87 -1.28 -1.04 10.12
CA HIS A 87 -0.19 -0.60 10.97
C HIS A 87 0.97 -0.08 10.12
N ALA A 88 1.61 1.03 10.52
CA ALA A 88 2.79 1.53 9.80
C ALA A 88 3.93 0.49 9.71
N GLU A 89 4.00 -0.44 10.67
CA GLU A 89 4.99 -1.52 10.72
C GLU A 89 4.85 -2.57 9.60
N THR A 90 3.70 -2.66 8.92
CA THR A 90 3.53 -3.58 7.78
C THR A 90 4.04 -2.99 6.46
N ILE A 91 4.38 -1.69 6.43
CA ILE A 91 4.99 -1.05 5.28
C ILE A 91 6.45 -1.47 5.18
N MET A 92 6.83 -1.94 3.99
CA MET A 92 8.18 -2.40 3.71
C MET A 92 9.04 -1.28 3.13
N HIS A 93 8.71 -0.82 1.92
CA HIS A 93 9.51 0.13 1.15
C HIS A 93 8.65 0.95 0.21
N LYS A 94 9.10 2.18 -0.04
CA LYS A 94 8.53 3.07 -1.06
C LYS A 94 8.68 2.47 -2.45
N CYS A 95 7.64 2.61 -3.25
CA CYS A 95 7.65 2.32 -4.67
C CYS A 95 7.19 3.54 -5.48
N ILE A 96 7.34 3.49 -6.79
CA ILE A 96 6.89 4.56 -7.71
C ILE A 96 5.80 3.95 -8.60
N ILE A 97 4.68 4.68 -8.72
CA ILE A 97 3.58 4.32 -9.61
C ILE A 97 3.33 5.49 -10.54
N ASP A 98 3.44 5.24 -11.84
CA ASP A 98 3.12 6.21 -12.87
C ASP A 98 1.66 6.02 -13.31
N PHE A 99 0.84 7.06 -13.13
CA PHE A 99 -0.51 7.08 -13.67
C PHE A 99 -0.44 7.51 -15.14
N ILE A 100 -0.51 6.52 -16.04
CA ILE A 100 -0.52 6.78 -17.48
C ILE A 100 -1.92 7.26 -17.88
N THR A 101 -1.98 8.37 -18.61
CA THR A 101 -3.21 9.00 -19.13
C THR A 101 -3.20 9.06 -20.64
#